data_AF-A0A9P8W029-F1
#
_entry.id   AF-A0A9P8W029-F1
#
_cell.length_a   1.000
_cell.length_b   1.000
_cell.length_c   1.000
_cell.angle_alpha   90.00
_cell.angle_beta   90.00
_cell.angle_gamma   90.00
#
_symmetry.space_group_name_H-M   'P 1'
#
loop_
_entity.id
_entity.type
_entity.pdbx_description
1 polymer ?
#
loop_
_entity_poly.entity_id
_entity_poly.type
_entity_poly.pdbx_seq_one_letter_code
_entity_poly.pdbx_strand_id
1 'polypeptide(L)'
;RMFVEVGPTRGFAELGLLAASSYTLNDLQSMALQLVCRFLGKYIANPDSAGQHLQYVGGPGGTGKSRIVDALRDVFTTRGQPHHIQITGTSGSAAAQIGGTTLHSACGLDIRRSHNKQQPPMFSEAKKWMWK
;
A
#
# COMPACT_ATOMS: atom_id res chain seq x y z
N ARG A 1 -18.48 0.61 -33.74
CA ARG A 1 -19.23 0.71 -32.46
C ARG A 1 -18.24 0.51 -31.34
N MET A 2 -17.90 1.59 -30.62
CA MET A 2 -17.01 1.52 -29.46
C MET A 2 -17.89 1.12 -28.26
N PHE A 3 -17.61 -0.04 -27.66
CA PHE A 3 -18.22 -0.42 -26.39
C PHE A 3 -17.36 0.19 -25.29
N VAL A 4 -17.91 1.19 -24.60
CA VAL A 4 -17.34 1.69 -23.35
C VAL A 4 -17.90 0.82 -22.25
N GLU A 5 -17.09 -0.07 -21.69
CA GLU A 5 -17.42 -0.71 -20.41
C GLU A 5 -17.35 0.36 -19.32
N VAL A 6 -18.51 0.92 -18.98
CA VAL A 6 -18.68 1.71 -17.77
C VAL A 6 -19.03 0.74 -16.64
N GLY A 7 -18.06 -0.08 -16.22
CA GLY A 7 -18.18 -0.75 -14.93
C GLY A 7 -18.23 0.30 -13.82
N PRO A 8 -18.94 0.08 -12.70
CA PRO A 8 -18.87 1.00 -11.57
C PRO A 8 -17.42 1.00 -11.08
N THR A 9 -16.68 2.08 -11.36
CA THR A 9 -15.37 2.31 -10.77
C THR A 9 -15.60 2.58 -9.29
N ARG A 10 -15.70 1.51 -8.49
CA ARG A 10 -15.92 1.60 -7.05
C ARG A 10 -14.88 2.55 -6.47
N GLY A 11 -15.35 3.55 -5.74
CA GLY A 11 -14.49 4.54 -5.10
C GLY A 11 -13.64 3.88 -4.02
N PHE A 12 -12.49 4.49 -3.69
CA PHE A 12 -11.63 3.98 -2.61
C PHE A 12 -12.38 3.81 -1.29
N ALA A 13 -13.31 4.72 -0.95
CA ALA A 13 -14.11 4.61 0.28
C ALA A 13 -14.98 3.34 0.32
N GLU A 14 -15.65 3.02 -0.79
CA GLU A 14 -16.47 1.82 -0.92
C GLU A 14 -15.60 0.55 -0.85
N LEU A 15 -14.50 0.53 -1.60
CA LEU A 15 -13.54 -0.58 -1.56
C LEU A 15 -12.93 -0.75 -0.16
N GLY A 16 -12.67 0.35 0.56
CA GLY A 16 -12.21 0.31 1.94
C GLY A 16 -13.23 -0.29 2.90
N LEU A 17 -14.54 -0.11 2.67
CA LEU A 17 -15.58 -0.70 3.51
C LEU A 17 -15.68 -2.20 3.26
N LEU A 18 -15.59 -2.61 1.99
CA LEU A 18 -15.56 -4.00 1.60
C LEU A 18 -14.32 -4.71 2.17
N ALA A 19 -13.15 -4.11 2.04
CA ALA A 19 -11.92 -4.64 2.62
C ALA A 19 -12.00 -4.71 4.15
N ALA A 20 -12.54 -3.69 4.82
CA ALA A 20 -12.73 -3.73 6.27
C ALA A 20 -13.63 -4.91 6.71
N SER A 21 -14.69 -5.19 5.96
CA SER A 21 -15.56 -6.33 6.18
C SER A 21 -14.85 -7.67 5.93
N SER A 22 -14.21 -7.83 4.77
CA SER A 22 -13.47 -9.05 4.40
C SER A 22 -12.35 -9.39 5.38
N TYR A 23 -11.66 -8.36 5.87
CA TYR A 23 -10.60 -8.51 6.86
C TYR A 23 -11.11 -8.43 8.30
N THR A 24 -12.42 -8.43 8.54
CA THR A 24 -13.03 -8.35 9.88
C THR A 24 -12.31 -7.34 10.79
N LEU A 25 -12.07 -6.13 10.28
CA LEU A 25 -11.36 -5.09 11.00
C LEU A 25 -12.22 -4.56 12.15
N ASN A 26 -11.62 -4.31 13.30
CA ASN A 26 -12.31 -3.60 14.38
C ASN A 26 -12.55 -2.12 14.03
N ASP A 27 -13.28 -1.40 14.85
CA ASP A 27 -13.68 -0.01 14.56
C ASP A 27 -12.48 0.93 14.34
N LEU A 28 -11.41 0.79 15.13
CA LEU A 28 -10.22 1.64 15.02
C LEU A 28 -9.39 1.30 13.77
N GLN A 29 -9.27 0.01 13.45
CA GLN A 29 -8.61 -0.45 12.22
C GLN A 29 -9.39 -0.01 10.98
N SER A 30 -10.72 -0.14 11.01
CA SER A 30 -11.63 0.31 9.95
C SER A 30 -11.56 1.82 9.75
N MET A 31 -11.55 2.59 10.84
CA MET A 31 -11.38 4.05 10.79
C MET A 31 -10.04 4.43 10.16
N ALA A 32 -8.95 3.79 10.57
CA ALA A 32 -7.61 4.04 10.03
C ALA A 32 -7.53 3.75 8.52
N LEU A 33 -8.14 2.66 8.05
CA LEU A 33 -8.23 2.34 6.63
C LEU A 33 -9.07 3.38 5.87
N GLN A 34 -10.21 3.79 6.45
CA GLN A 34 -11.15 4.71 5.82
C GLN A 34 -10.60 6.13 5.66
N LEU A 35 -9.79 6.60 6.60
CA LEU A 35 -9.11 7.89 6.47
C LEU A 35 -8.23 7.94 5.21
N VAL A 36 -7.45 6.88 4.98
CA VAL A 36 -6.62 6.74 3.76
C VAL A 36 -7.51 6.66 2.52
N CYS A 37 -8.53 5.80 2.52
CA CYS A 37 -9.41 5.60 1.37
C CYS A 37 -10.17 6.88 0.96
N ARG A 38 -10.64 7.65 1.95
CA ARG A 38 -11.31 8.94 1.70
C ARG A 38 -10.35 9.98 1.13
N PHE A 39 -9.11 10.04 1.64
CA PHE A 39 -8.09 10.90 1.06
C PHE A 39 -7.81 10.53 -0.40
N LEU A 40 -7.60 9.24 -0.69
CA LEU A 40 -7.33 8.79 -2.04
C LEU A 40 -8.49 9.10 -3.00
N GLY A 41 -9.74 9.03 -2.51
CA GLY A 41 -10.92 9.47 -3.26
C GLY A 41 -10.86 10.96 -3.63
N LYS A 42 -10.51 11.83 -2.67
CA LYS A 42 -10.31 13.27 -2.92
C LYS A 42 -9.14 13.53 -3.88
N TYR A 43 -8.02 12.83 -3.68
CA TYR A 43 -6.83 12.95 -4.50
C TYR A 43 -7.11 12.62 -5.97
N ILE A 44 -7.84 11.54 -6.25
CA ILE A 44 -8.23 11.20 -7.63
C ILE A 44 -9.15 12.26 -8.24
N ALA A 45 -10.06 12.84 -7.46
CA ALA A 45 -11.00 13.83 -7.95
C ALA A 45 -10.32 15.17 -8.29
N ASN A 46 -9.37 15.62 -7.45
CA ASN A 46 -8.63 16.85 -7.67
C ASN A 46 -7.26 16.82 -6.94
N PRO A 47 -6.19 16.35 -7.62
CA PRO A 47 -4.86 16.19 -7.03
C PRO A 47 -4.28 17.49 -6.47
N ASP A 48 -4.46 18.61 -7.18
CA ASP A 48 -3.88 19.91 -6.83
C ASP A 48 -4.45 20.46 -5.52
N SER A 49 -5.72 20.15 -5.22
CA SER A 49 -6.41 20.59 -4.01
C SER A 49 -6.31 19.62 -2.83
N ALA A 50 -5.91 18.36 -3.07
CA ALA A 50 -6.00 17.30 -2.07
C ALA A 50 -4.91 17.39 -0.99
N GLY A 51 -3.77 18.03 -1.31
CA GLY A 51 -2.61 18.08 -0.42
C GLY A 51 -1.98 16.70 -0.20
N GLN A 52 -1.39 16.48 0.98
CA GLN A 52 -0.76 15.22 1.38
C GLN A 52 -1.44 14.63 2.62
N HIS A 53 -1.65 13.31 2.61
CA HIS A 53 -2.10 12.58 3.79
C HIS A 53 -0.93 11.90 4.48
N LEU A 54 -0.65 12.33 5.71
CA LEU A 54 0.33 11.71 6.59
C LEU A 54 -0.42 11.08 7.77
N GLN A 55 -0.28 9.78 7.94
CA GLN A 55 -0.99 9.05 8.99
C GLN A 55 -0.06 8.13 9.77
N TYR A 56 -0.07 8.28 11.09
CA TYR A 56 0.56 7.36 12.02
C TYR A 56 -0.52 6.55 12.75
N VAL A 57 -0.42 5.21 12.72
CA VAL A 57 -1.31 4.31 13.43
C VAL A 57 -0.51 3.58 14.51
N GLY A 58 -0.68 4.01 15.76
CA GLY A 58 0.00 3.44 16.91
C GLY A 58 -0.77 2.27 17.55
N GLY A 59 -0.15 1.65 18.55
CA GLY A 59 -0.79 0.66 19.42
C GLY A 59 0.17 -0.45 19.86
N PRO A 60 -0.14 -1.18 20.96
CA PRO A 60 0.69 -2.27 21.46
C PRO A 60 1.00 -3.36 20.42
N GLY A 61 2.01 -4.19 20.70
CA GLY A 61 2.28 -5.40 19.92
C GLY A 61 1.05 -6.31 19.87
N GLY A 62 0.80 -6.96 18.73
CA GLY A 62 -0.31 -7.91 18.60
C GLY A 62 -1.69 -7.30 18.31
N THR A 63 -1.85 -5.98 18.24
CA THR A 63 -3.17 -5.34 17.99
C THR A 63 -3.63 -5.34 16.52
N GLY A 64 -2.96 -6.08 15.64
CA GLY A 64 -3.38 -6.24 14.24
C GLY A 64 -3.15 -5.03 13.34
N LYS A 65 -2.22 -4.12 13.66
CA LYS A 65 -1.87 -2.97 12.80
C LYS A 65 -1.49 -3.40 11.37
N SER A 66 -0.74 -4.49 11.22
CA SER A 66 -0.38 -5.05 9.91
C SER A 66 -1.59 -5.47 9.08
N ARG A 67 -2.72 -5.84 9.72
CA ARG A 67 -3.97 -6.20 9.03
C ARG A 67 -4.57 -5.02 8.26
N ILE A 68 -4.33 -3.79 8.71
CA ILE A 68 -4.72 -2.56 7.99
C ILE A 68 -3.92 -2.44 6.70
N VAL A 69 -2.62 -2.78 6.73
CA VAL A 69 -1.74 -2.75 5.55
C VAL A 69 -2.20 -3.77 4.51
N ASP A 70 -2.56 -4.98 4.95
CA ASP A 70 -3.09 -6.02 4.05
C ASP A 70 -4.42 -5.60 3.42
N ALA A 71 -5.34 -5.04 4.21
CA ALA A 71 -6.61 -4.53 3.69
C ALA A 71 -6.40 -3.38 2.67
N LEU A 72 -5.46 -2.47 2.94
CA LEU A 72 -5.13 -1.40 1.98
C LEU A 72 -4.53 -1.96 0.68
N ARG A 73 -3.68 -3.00 0.77
CA ARG A 73 -3.17 -3.71 -0.41
C ARG A 73 -4.30 -4.32 -1.24
N ASP A 74 -5.27 -4.94 -0.58
CA ASP A 74 -6.44 -5.54 -1.23
C ASP A 74 -7.31 -4.48 -1.92
N VAL A 75 -7.47 -3.30 -1.32
CA VAL A 75 -8.16 -2.16 -1.94
C VAL A 75 -7.53 -1.79 -3.29
N PHE A 76 -6.19 -1.64 -3.35
CA PHE A 76 -5.50 -1.35 -4.60
C PHE A 76 -5.54 -2.50 -5.61
N THR A 77 -5.47 -3.75 -5.12
CA THR A 77 -5.55 -4.95 -5.96
C THR A 77 -6.94 -5.10 -6.60
N THR A 78 -7.99 -4.98 -5.80
CA THR A 78 -9.40 -5.03 -6.22
C THR A 78 -9.74 -3.91 -7.19
N ARG A 79 -9.08 -2.75 -7.08
CA ARG A 79 -9.21 -1.64 -8.03
C ARG A 79 -8.44 -1.85 -9.34
N GLY A 80 -7.67 -2.94 -9.48
CA GLY A 80 -6.81 -3.19 -10.64
C GLY A 80 -5.57 -2.29 -10.70
N GLN A 81 -5.15 -1.74 -9.56
CA GLN A 81 -4.04 -0.79 -9.45
C GLN A 81 -2.96 -1.22 -8.43
N PRO A 82 -2.51 -2.48 -8.41
CA PRO A 82 -1.58 -2.97 -7.39
C PRO A 82 -0.21 -2.27 -7.42
N HIS A 83 0.18 -1.70 -8.57
CA HIS A 83 1.46 -1.00 -8.76
C HIS A 83 1.44 0.45 -8.24
N HIS A 84 0.29 0.98 -7.83
CA HIS A 84 0.17 2.33 -7.27
C HIS A 84 0.42 2.41 -5.75
N ILE A 85 0.77 1.30 -5.11
CA ILE A 85 1.11 1.24 -3.68
C ILE A 85 2.48 0.60 -3.47
N GLN A 86 3.31 1.23 -2.64
CA GLN A 86 4.59 0.69 -2.20
C GLN A 86 4.54 0.40 -0.70
N ILE A 87 4.71 -0.87 -0.32
CA ILE A 87 4.67 -1.31 1.08
C ILE A 87 6.11 -1.54 1.56
N THR A 88 6.47 -0.91 2.67
CA THR A 88 7.81 -1.00 3.23
C THR A 88 7.83 -1.41 4.70
N GLY A 89 8.88 -2.15 5.08
CA GLY A 89 9.22 -2.44 6.48
C GLY A 89 10.58 -1.86 6.85
N THR A 90 10.82 -1.66 8.14
CA THR A 90 12.10 -1.12 8.65
C THR A 90 13.23 -2.16 8.68
N SER A 91 12.88 -3.45 8.81
CA SER A 91 13.79 -4.59 8.75
C SER A 91 13.35 -5.59 7.66
N GLY A 92 14.25 -6.50 7.29
CA GLY A 92 13.94 -7.56 6.33
C GLY A 92 12.76 -8.42 6.77
N SER A 93 12.73 -8.85 8.03
CA SER A 93 11.65 -9.67 8.59
C SER A 93 10.32 -8.93 8.63
N ALA A 94 10.32 -7.66 9.05
CA ALA A 94 9.11 -6.85 9.08
C ALA A 94 8.53 -6.63 7.67
N ALA A 95 9.40 -6.34 6.70
CA ALA A 95 9.01 -6.19 5.30
C ALA A 95 8.43 -7.49 4.73
N ALA A 96 9.07 -8.64 4.98
CA ALA A 96 8.59 -9.94 4.53
C ALA A 96 7.19 -10.25 5.10
N GLN A 97 6.97 -9.96 6.38
CA GLN A 97 5.71 -10.26 7.07
C GLN A 97 4.49 -9.49 6.51
N ILE A 98 4.70 -8.29 5.98
CA ILE A 98 3.64 -7.49 5.33
C ILE A 98 3.70 -7.57 3.79
N GLY A 99 4.48 -8.52 3.25
CA GLY A 99 4.64 -8.70 1.80
C GLY A 99 5.31 -7.53 1.06
N GLY A 100 6.02 -6.67 1.78
CA GLY A 100 6.68 -5.45 1.29
C GLY A 100 8.17 -5.63 0.95
N THR A 101 8.90 -4.53 0.90
CA THR A 101 10.39 -4.48 0.81
C THR A 101 10.95 -3.62 1.95
N THR A 102 12.26 -3.61 2.18
CA THR A 102 12.79 -2.69 3.20
C THR A 102 12.72 -1.24 2.73
N LEU A 103 12.51 -0.29 3.64
CA LEU A 103 12.55 1.14 3.31
C LEU A 103 13.87 1.52 2.62
N HIS A 104 14.98 0.99 3.11
CA HIS A 104 16.31 1.20 2.53
C HIS A 104 16.36 0.75 1.06
N SER A 105 15.89 -0.47 0.77
CA SER A 105 15.85 -0.99 -0.61
C SER A 105 14.88 -0.22 -1.51
N ALA A 106 13.71 0.18 -0.99
CA ALA A 106 12.72 0.97 -1.74
C ALA A 106 13.26 2.34 -2.15
N CYS A 107 14.03 2.98 -1.27
CA CYS A 107 14.57 4.32 -1.49
C CYS A 107 16.02 4.33 -2.02
N GLY A 108 16.64 3.16 -2.24
CA GLY A 108 18.03 3.06 -2.71
C GLY A 108 19.08 3.57 -1.70
N LEU A 109 18.78 3.48 -0.39
CA LEU A 109 19.63 3.95 0.71
C LEU A 109 20.71 2.93 1.11
N ASP A 110 21.31 2.26 0.12
CA ASP A 110 22.29 1.20 0.37
C ASP A 110 23.57 1.74 1.03
N ILE A 111 23.82 1.34 2.28
CA ILE A 111 25.03 1.71 3.04
C ILE A 111 26.30 1.14 2.37
N ARG A 112 26.17 0.10 1.54
CA ARG A 112 27.28 -0.59 0.84
C ARG A 112 27.43 -0.22 -0.64
N ARG A 113 26.96 0.96 -1.05
CA ARG A 113 27.15 1.40 -2.44
C ARG A 113 28.63 1.79 -2.64
N SER A 114 29.39 0.93 -3.32
CA SER A 114 30.66 1.37 -3.93
C SER A 114 30.33 2.49 -4.92
N HIS A 115 31.10 3.58 -4.87
CA HIS A 115 30.98 4.77 -5.75
C HIS A 115 30.92 4.44 -7.25
N ASN A 116 31.28 3.21 -7.65
CA ASN A 116 31.44 2.77 -9.02
C ASN A 116 30.18 2.12 -9.67
N LYS A 117 29.02 2.08 -8.99
CA LYS A 117 27.76 1.58 -9.57
C LYS A 117 26.62 2.56 -9.33
N GLN A 118 26.55 3.57 -10.18
CA GLN A 118 25.51 4.62 -10.14
C GLN A 118 24.15 4.20 -10.72
N GLN A 119 23.99 2.97 -11.20
CA GLN A 119 22.66 2.53 -11.66
C GLN A 119 21.80 2.13 -10.46
N PRO A 120 20.59 2.70 -10.30
CA PRO A 120 19.62 2.17 -9.35
C PRO A 120 19.28 0.73 -9.74
N PRO A 121 19.13 -0.19 -8.76
CA PRO A 121 18.82 -1.58 -9.08
C PRO A 121 17.49 -1.65 -9.82
N MET A 122 17.49 -2.33 -10.97
CA MET A 122 16.28 -2.62 -11.73
C MET A 122 15.39 -3.55 -10.88
N PHE A 123 14.25 -3.04 -10.44
CA PHE A 123 13.29 -3.80 -9.63
C PHE A 123 12.68 -4.92 -10.47
N SER A 124 13.08 -6.17 -10.21
CA SER A 124 12.45 -7.37 -10.80
C SER A 124 11.67 -8.10 -9.72
N GLU A 125 10.34 -8.11 -9.85
CA GLU A 125 9.42 -8.88 -9.00
C GLU A 125 9.81 -10.37 -8.91
N ALA A 126 10.47 -10.90 -9.96
CA ALA A 126 10.85 -12.30 -10.06
C ALA A 126 11.84 -12.75 -8.97
N LYS A 127 12.74 -11.86 -8.49
CA LYS A 127 13.69 -12.21 -7.41
C LYS A 127 13.02 -12.39 -6.05
N LYS A 128 11.80 -11.87 -5.87
CA LYS A 128 11.08 -11.93 -4.59
C LYS A 128 10.52 -13.33 -4.30
N TRP A 129 10.27 -14.13 -5.35
CA TRP A 129 9.71 -15.48 -5.23
C TRP A 129 10.74 -16.56 -4.88
N MET A 130 12.04 -16.23 -4.86
CA MET A 130 13.09 -17.18 -4.47
C MET A 130 13.13 -17.53 -2.97
N TRP A 131 12.31 -16.86 -2.15
CA TRP A 131 12.28 -17.03 -0.69
C TRP A 131 10.98 -17.66 -0.17
N LYS A 132 10.15 -18.20 -1.08
CA LYS A 132 9.06 -19.13 -0.76
C LYS A 132 9.49 -20.53 -1.14
#